data_AF-A0A5P2B3J9-F1
#
_entry.id   AF-A0A5P2B3J9-F1
#
_cell.length_a   1.000
_cell.length_b   1.000
_cell.length_c   1.000
_cell.angle_alpha   90.00
_cell.angle_beta   90.00
_cell.angle_gamma   90.00
#
_symmetry.space_group_name_H-M   'P 1'
#
loop_
_entity.id
_entity.type
_entity.pdbx_description
1 polymer ?
#
loop_
_entity_poly.entity_id
_entity_poly.type
_entity_poly.pdbx_seq_one_letter_code
_entity_poly.pdbx_strand_id
1 'polypeptide(L)'
;MERTRIAGTWTGDDGARVELHTNGRFEMSGIPRSAIVFAFSDPPPGDGKLSGSGTWEPRYPGDKVDEILLYVEAGGSFADTQIANLGVAENGQKPVLYFSTNADEWYGFEIRKTHT
;
A
#
# COMPACT_ATOMS: atom_id res chain seq x y z
N MET A 1 5.22 11.96 -7.14
CA MET A 1 6.23 10.97 -7.62
C MET A 1 5.87 10.48 -9.02
N GLU A 2 6.77 9.93 -9.84
CA GLU A 2 6.41 9.31 -11.13
C GLU A 2 6.11 7.81 -10.98
N ARG A 3 5.26 7.23 -11.85
CA ARG A 3 4.86 5.81 -11.81
C ARG A 3 6.06 4.85 -11.83
N THR A 4 7.07 5.11 -12.64
CA THR A 4 8.31 4.32 -12.75
C THR A 4 9.11 4.33 -11.45
N ARG A 5 9.03 5.43 -10.70
CA ARG A 5 9.67 5.58 -9.40
C ARG A 5 8.85 4.98 -8.26
N ILE A 6 7.54 4.83 -8.44
CA ILE A 6 6.65 4.11 -7.52
C ILE A 6 6.85 2.60 -7.67
N ALA A 7 6.95 2.10 -8.91
CA ALA A 7 7.16 0.68 -9.17
C ALA A 7 8.45 0.17 -8.51
N GLY A 8 8.39 -1.03 -7.93
CA GLY A 8 9.49 -1.68 -7.21
C GLY A 8 9.03 -2.34 -5.92
N THR A 9 9.99 -2.84 -5.16
CA THR A 9 9.77 -3.48 -3.86
C THR A 9 9.89 -2.45 -2.74
N TRP A 10 8.91 -2.48 -1.85
CA TRP A 10 8.81 -1.66 -0.67
C TRP A 10 8.77 -2.55 0.56
N THR A 11 9.52 -2.20 1.60
CA THR A 11 9.60 -2.96 2.84
C THR A 11 9.29 -2.07 4.03
N GLY A 12 8.47 -2.59 4.93
CA GLY A 12 8.19 -1.99 6.24
C GLY A 12 8.73 -2.85 7.35
N ASP A 13 8.43 -2.45 8.58
CA ASP A 13 8.82 -3.20 9.77
C ASP A 13 8.20 -4.61 9.81
N ASP A 14 8.78 -5.48 10.64
CA ASP A 14 8.32 -6.86 10.85
C ASP A 14 8.19 -7.70 9.57
N GLY A 15 8.98 -7.39 8.53
CA GLY A 15 8.98 -8.13 7.27
C GLY A 15 7.78 -7.82 6.37
N ALA A 16 7.08 -6.71 6.61
CA ALA A 16 6.07 -6.20 5.69
C ALA A 16 6.69 -5.92 4.32
N ARG A 17 6.02 -6.34 3.25
CA ARG A 17 6.48 -6.18 1.88
C ARG A 17 5.32 -5.83 0.97
N VAL A 18 5.53 -4.84 0.11
CA VAL A 18 4.65 -4.49 -1.01
C VAL A 18 5.47 -4.44 -2.29
N GLU A 19 5.03 -5.12 -3.33
CA GLU A 19 5.64 -5.08 -4.65
C GLU A 19 4.69 -4.43 -5.64
N LEU A 20 5.10 -3.30 -6.21
CA LEU A 20 4.33 -2.55 -7.21
C LEU A 20 4.97 -2.80 -8.58
N HIS A 21 4.33 -3.62 -9.42
CA HIS A 21 4.86 -3.96 -10.73
C HIS A 21 4.56 -2.88 -11.76
N THR A 22 5.44 -2.74 -12.76
CA THR A 22 5.29 -1.76 -13.85
C THR A 22 4.07 -2.01 -14.73
N ASN A 23 3.58 -3.26 -14.80
CA ASN A 23 2.35 -3.64 -15.50
C ASN A 23 1.05 -3.26 -14.75
N GLY A 24 1.17 -2.61 -13.57
CA GLY A 24 0.01 -2.21 -12.77
C GLY A 24 -0.53 -3.27 -11.82
N ARG A 25 0.11 -4.44 -11.70
CA ARG A 25 -0.19 -5.43 -10.66
C ARG A 25 0.56 -5.09 -9.37
N PHE A 26 0.02 -5.51 -8.23
CA PHE A 26 0.75 -5.51 -6.97
C PHE A 26 0.57 -6.81 -6.19
N GLU A 27 1.50 -7.03 -5.28
CA GLU A 27 1.44 -8.06 -4.25
C GLU A 27 1.83 -7.45 -2.90
N MET A 28 1.22 -7.91 -1.82
CA MET A 28 1.57 -7.51 -0.46
C MET A 28 1.56 -8.71 0.49
N SER A 29 2.44 -8.66 1.49
CA SER A 29 2.53 -9.67 2.53
C SER A 29 3.09 -9.06 3.80
N GLY A 30 2.74 -9.66 4.94
CA GLY A 30 3.30 -9.28 6.22
C GLY A 30 2.77 -7.94 6.78
N ILE A 31 1.77 -7.34 6.14
CA ILE A 31 1.22 -6.04 6.58
C ILE A 31 0.43 -6.25 7.87
N PRO A 32 0.74 -5.56 8.99
CA PRO A 32 -0.05 -5.71 10.20
C PRO A 32 -1.51 -5.35 9.93
N ARG A 33 -2.47 -6.16 10.38
CA ARG A 33 -3.90 -5.88 10.11
C ARG A 33 -4.35 -4.54 10.70
N SER A 34 -3.80 -4.13 11.84
CA SER A 34 -4.07 -2.84 12.49
C SER A 34 -3.44 -1.63 11.78
N ALA A 35 -2.60 -1.87 10.77
CA ALA A 35 -1.84 -0.83 10.07
C ALA A 35 -2.48 -0.36 8.76
N ILE A 36 -3.69 -0.82 8.44
CA ILE A 36 -4.36 -0.53 7.17
C ILE A 36 -5.87 -0.40 7.34
N VAL A 37 -6.44 0.63 6.72
CA VAL A 37 -7.89 0.82 6.61
C VAL A 37 -8.31 0.57 5.16
N PHE A 38 -9.46 -0.10 4.99
CA PHE A 38 -10.06 -0.34 3.69
C PHE A 38 -11.34 0.47 3.50
N ALA A 39 -11.64 0.86 2.26
CA ALA A 39 -12.76 1.73 1.95
C ALA A 39 -14.14 1.04 2.03
N PHE A 40 -14.20 -0.28 1.90
CA PHE A 40 -15.46 -1.02 1.75
C PHE A 40 -15.77 -2.00 2.89
N SER A 41 -14.76 -2.48 3.62
CA SER A 41 -14.96 -3.27 4.82
C SER A 41 -13.96 -2.90 5.90
N ASP A 42 -14.29 -3.16 7.17
CA ASP A 42 -13.24 -3.39 8.16
C ASP A 42 -12.38 -4.57 7.67
N PRO A 43 -11.05 -4.59 7.94
CA PRO A 43 -10.23 -5.73 7.60
C PRO A 43 -10.90 -7.02 8.09
N PRO A 44 -10.86 -8.12 7.32
CA PRO A 44 -11.52 -9.36 7.69
C PRO A 44 -11.11 -9.76 9.12
N PRO A 45 -12.06 -10.17 9.99
CA PRO A 45 -11.80 -10.39 11.41
C PRO A 45 -10.70 -11.42 11.63
N GLY A 46 -9.85 -11.16 12.63
CA GLY A 46 -8.77 -12.05 13.05
C GLY A 46 -7.51 -11.28 13.42
N ASP A 47 -6.54 -11.99 14.01
CA ASP A 47 -5.25 -11.43 14.40
C ASP A 47 -4.18 -11.66 13.33
N GLY A 48 -3.10 -10.88 13.37
CA GLY A 48 -1.89 -11.14 12.60
C GLY A 48 -1.65 -10.25 11.38
N LYS A 49 -1.06 -10.84 10.35
CA LYS A 49 -0.55 -10.15 9.15
C LYS A 49 -1.38 -10.47 7.92
N LEU A 50 -1.59 -9.46 7.09
CA LEU A 50 -2.32 -9.54 5.83
C LEU A 50 -1.39 -9.88 4.67
N SER A 51 -1.97 -10.60 3.72
CA SER A 51 -1.42 -10.83 2.39
C SER A 51 -2.52 -10.68 1.34
N GLY A 52 -2.17 -10.17 0.17
CA GLY A 52 -3.12 -9.94 -0.91
C GLY A 52 -2.41 -9.51 -2.19
N SER A 53 -3.17 -9.41 -3.26
CA SER A 53 -2.70 -8.96 -4.56
C SER A 53 -3.83 -8.30 -5.33
N GLY A 54 -3.49 -7.65 -6.44
CA GLY A 54 -4.47 -6.98 -7.28
C GLY A 54 -3.83 -5.96 -8.22
N THR A 55 -4.49 -4.83 -8.43
CA THR A 55 -3.99 -3.74 -9.27
C THR A 55 -3.75 -2.46 -8.47
N TRP A 56 -2.87 -1.60 -8.99
CA TRP A 56 -2.58 -0.31 -8.36
C TRP A 56 -2.62 0.84 -9.37
N GLU A 57 -3.08 1.99 -8.89
CA GLU A 57 -3.21 3.21 -9.68
C GLU A 57 -2.73 4.45 -8.90
N PRO A 58 -1.76 5.21 -9.43
CA PRO A 58 -1.39 6.49 -8.84
C PRO A 58 -2.48 7.54 -9.07
N ARG A 59 -2.80 8.31 -8.02
CA ARG A 59 -3.69 9.47 -8.05
C ARG A 59 -2.88 10.76 -8.13
N TYR A 60 -3.29 11.63 -9.04
CA TYR A 60 -2.63 12.91 -9.35
C TYR A 60 -3.60 14.06 -9.08
N PRO A 61 -3.82 14.46 -7.82
CA PRO A 61 -4.62 15.64 -7.51
C PRO A 61 -3.97 16.95 -8.03
N GLY A 62 -2.68 16.91 -8.40
CA GLY A 62 -1.96 17.96 -9.12
C GLY A 62 -0.83 17.38 -9.97
N ASP A 63 0.31 18.08 -10.07
CA ASP A 63 1.46 17.65 -10.90
C ASP A 63 2.25 16.46 -10.33
N LYS A 64 1.90 15.99 -9.13
CA LYS A 64 2.60 14.92 -8.42
C LYS A 64 1.61 13.87 -7.92
N VAL A 65 2.07 12.62 -7.92
CA VAL A 65 1.40 11.56 -7.14
C VAL A 65 1.58 11.84 -5.66
N ASP A 66 0.45 11.96 -4.97
CA ASP A 66 0.33 12.10 -3.52
C ASP A 66 -0.28 10.84 -2.88
N GLU A 67 -1.03 10.05 -3.67
CA GLU A 67 -1.70 8.84 -3.23
C GLU A 67 -1.64 7.75 -4.30
N ILE A 68 -1.60 6.49 -3.89
CA ILE A 68 -1.69 5.31 -4.75
C ILE A 68 -2.84 4.45 -4.23
N LEU A 69 -3.82 4.19 -5.08
CA LEU A 69 -4.91 3.26 -4.77
C LEU A 69 -4.46 1.83 -5.05
N LEU A 70 -4.79 0.93 -4.14
CA LEU A 70 -4.65 -0.51 -4.27
C LEU A 70 -6.04 -1.12 -4.37
N TYR A 71 -6.36 -1.71 -5.51
CA TYR A 71 -7.57 -2.51 -5.69
C TYR A 71 -7.22 -3.96 -5.41
N VAL A 72 -7.50 -4.39 -4.18
CA VAL A 72 -7.21 -5.73 -3.70
C VAL A 72 -8.26 -6.69 -4.23
N GLU A 73 -7.81 -7.78 -4.85
CA GLU A 73 -8.69 -8.86 -5.32
C GLU A 73 -9.00 -9.83 -4.18
N ALA A 74 -10.10 -10.58 -4.31
CA ALA A 74 -10.38 -11.68 -3.40
C ALA A 74 -9.25 -12.74 -3.49
N GLY A 75 -8.82 -13.25 -2.34
CA GLY A 75 -7.68 -14.16 -2.23
C GLY A 75 -6.70 -13.74 -1.14
N GLY A 76 -5.83 -14.67 -0.74
CA GLY A 76 -4.93 -14.45 0.39
C GLY A 76 -5.72 -14.26 1.68
N SER A 77 -5.67 -13.05 2.26
CA SER A 77 -6.39 -12.69 3.47
C SER A 77 -7.80 -12.14 3.23
N PHE A 78 -8.23 -11.95 1.99
CA PHE A 78 -9.46 -11.23 1.63
C PHE A 78 -10.52 -12.15 1.04
N ALA A 79 -11.76 -12.07 1.56
CA ALA A 79 -12.90 -12.85 1.06
C ALA A 79 -13.57 -12.19 -0.16
N ASP A 80 -13.41 -10.87 -0.29
CA ASP A 80 -14.00 -10.01 -1.30
C ASP A 80 -12.98 -8.95 -1.75
N THR A 81 -13.35 -8.14 -2.74
CA THR A 81 -12.49 -7.07 -3.24
C THR A 81 -12.45 -5.88 -2.29
N GLN A 82 -11.27 -5.31 -2.06
CA GLN A 82 -11.07 -4.17 -1.18
C GLN A 82 -10.34 -3.02 -1.88
N ILE A 83 -10.46 -1.81 -1.34
CA ILE A 83 -9.61 -0.68 -1.73
C ILE A 83 -8.83 -0.22 -0.50
N ALA A 84 -7.52 -0.10 -0.66
CA ALA A 84 -6.62 0.52 0.31
C ALA A 84 -5.78 1.61 -0.35
N ASN A 85 -5.26 2.53 0.47
CA ASN A 85 -4.53 3.69 -0.02
C ASN A 85 -3.11 3.71 0.56
N LEU A 86 -2.14 3.97 -0.31
CA LEU A 86 -0.78 4.32 0.06
C LEU A 86 -0.55 5.82 -0.17
N GLY A 87 -0.25 6.56 0.90
CA GLY A 87 0.17 7.95 0.80
C GLY A 87 1.66 8.08 0.53
N VAL A 88 2.08 9.21 -0.07
CA VAL A 88 3.50 9.55 -0.25
C VAL A 88 3.96 10.45 0.89
N ALA A 89 4.67 9.88 1.87
CA ALA A 89 5.26 10.65 2.98
C ALA A 89 6.51 11.44 2.53
N GLU A 90 7.39 10.79 1.76
CA GLU A 90 8.61 11.41 1.25
C GLU A 90 8.79 11.10 -0.24
N ASN A 91 9.08 12.13 -1.04
CA ASN A 91 9.33 12.02 -2.48
C ASN A 91 10.81 12.32 -2.84
N GLY A 92 11.68 12.46 -1.84
CA GLY A 92 13.13 12.67 -2.00
C GLY A 92 13.87 11.39 -2.40
N GLN A 93 15.21 11.41 -2.47
CA GLN A 93 16.02 10.28 -2.97
C GLN A 93 15.72 8.93 -2.30
N LYS A 94 15.23 8.95 -1.05
CA LYS A 94 14.75 7.79 -0.31
C LYS A 94 13.24 7.94 -0.12
N PRO A 95 12.42 7.58 -1.14
CA PRO A 95 10.99 7.79 -1.02
C PRO A 95 10.39 6.86 0.04
N VAL A 96 9.35 7.35 0.70
CA VAL A 96 8.59 6.65 1.74
C VAL A 96 7.12 6.69 1.35
N LEU A 97 6.49 5.52 1.37
CA LEU A 97 5.05 5.37 1.29
C LEU A 97 4.52 4.96 2.66
N TYR A 98 3.23 5.17 2.91
CA TYR A 98 2.60 4.66 4.12
C TYR A 98 1.17 4.21 3.85
N PHE A 99 0.72 3.18 4.56
CA PHE A 99 -0.70 2.84 4.60
C PHE A 99 -1.43 3.82 5.52
N SER A 100 -2.55 4.36 5.06
CA SER A 100 -3.40 5.17 5.93
C SER A 100 -4.11 4.28 6.95
N THR A 101 -3.96 4.62 8.23
CA THR A 101 -4.54 3.91 9.38
C THR A 101 -5.80 4.60 9.93
N ASN A 102 -6.09 5.82 9.49
CA ASN A 102 -7.29 6.58 9.83
C ASN A 102 -7.45 7.74 8.82
N ALA A 103 -8.67 8.14 8.49
CA ALA A 103 -8.93 9.37 7.73
C ALA A 103 -8.46 10.64 8.50
N ASP A 104 -8.40 10.58 9.83
CA ASP A 104 -8.00 11.70 10.70
C ASP A 104 -6.51 11.73 11.07
N GLU A 105 -5.78 10.62 10.89
CA GLU A 105 -4.33 10.56 11.12
C GLU A 105 -3.61 10.37 9.79
N TRP A 106 -3.01 11.46 9.32
CA TRP A 106 -2.26 11.55 8.07
C TRP A 106 -1.01 10.65 7.99
N TYR A 107 -0.65 9.92 9.05
CA TYR A 107 0.60 9.16 9.13
C TYR A 107 0.37 7.79 9.77
N GLY A 108 0.50 6.74 8.97
CA GLY A 108 0.30 5.35 9.40
C GLY A 108 1.55 4.49 9.21
N PHE A 109 1.38 3.24 8.78
CA PHE A 109 2.48 2.28 8.67
C PHE A 109 3.35 2.53 7.44
N GLU A 110 4.61 2.89 7.67
CA GLU A 110 5.57 3.20 6.63
C GLU A 110 6.14 1.96 5.92
N ILE A 111 6.36 2.12 4.63
CA ILE A 111 7.15 1.22 3.80
C ILE A 111 8.16 2.04 2.98
N ARG A 112 9.38 1.54 2.89
CA ARG A 112 10.51 2.20 2.25
C ARG A 112 10.95 1.43 1.01
N LYS A 113 11.37 2.17 -0.02
CA LYS A 113 11.81 1.53 -1.25
C LYS A 113 13.11 0.75 -1.00
N THR A 114 13.09 -0.54 -1.29
CA THR A 114 14.29 -1.38 -1.24
C THR A 114 15.09 -1.15 -2.51
N HIS A 115 16.36 -0.78 -2.37
CA HIS A 115 17.28 -0.73 -3.50
C HIS A 115 17.80 -2.17 -3.71
N THR A 116 17.32 -2.83 -4.76
CA THR A 116 18.00 -3.99 -5.36
C THR A 116 19.05 -3.52 -6.34
#